data_AF-A0A7W6WK37-F1
#
_entry.id   AF-A0A7W6WK37-F1
#
_cell.length_a   1.000
_cell.length_b   1.000
_cell.length_c   1.000
_cell.angle_alpha   90.00
_cell.angle_beta   90.00
_cell.angle_gamma   90.00
#
_symmetry.space_group_name_H-M   'P 1'
#
loop_
_entity.id
_entity.type
_entity.pdbx_description
1 polymer ?
#
loop_
_entity_poly.entity_id
_entity_poly.type
_entity_poly.pdbx_seq_one_letter_code
_entity_poly.pdbx_strand_id
1 'polypeptide(L)'
;MADLKGGTDLRVGAVVGMRGNITTLVGIRPGFERDMEKDLGFHEGRLSQGYFILLLRQFLGLDDFKLAGYTYFSGGRLGPPADSADADRLREHLYDKVLQAHGLDGVRAFKDLALKGMAVTGRKRIAKIVPVTRHDDGLTPAEQYPPGRGVPQFELVRERKFLVAVEVTPAGRARTPAFEVDLKAQGYGGRKRLREYMEGA
;
A
#
# COMPACT_ATOMS: atom_id res chain seq x y z
N MET A 1 -2.68 8.57 7.69
CA MET A 1 -2.96 7.28 7.01
C MET A 1 -4.42 6.93 7.21
N ALA A 2 -5.02 6.11 6.35
CA ALA A 2 -6.45 5.83 6.40
C ALA A 2 -6.84 5.14 7.72
N ASP A 3 -7.37 5.92 8.66
CA ASP A 3 -8.35 5.41 9.59
C ASP A 3 -9.49 4.84 8.76
N LEU A 4 -9.78 3.56 8.94
CA LEU A 4 -11.04 2.97 8.54
C LEU A 4 -12.13 3.61 9.40
N LYS A 5 -12.51 4.86 9.10
CA LYS A 5 -13.68 5.51 9.71
C LYS A 5 -14.91 4.75 9.21
N GLY A 6 -15.41 3.86 10.06
CA GLY A 6 -16.45 2.89 9.73
C GLY A 6 -15.82 1.56 9.32
N GLY A 7 -16.12 0.50 10.07
CA GLY A 7 -15.66 -0.86 9.82
C GLY A 7 -16.11 -1.32 8.44
N THR A 8 -15.31 -1.02 7.42
CA THR A 8 -15.53 -1.52 6.07
C THR A 8 -15.25 -3.01 6.12
N ASP A 9 -16.31 -3.81 6.06
CA ASP A 9 -16.21 -5.26 6.03
C ASP A 9 -15.49 -5.66 4.73
N LEU A 10 -14.23 -6.07 4.86
CA LEU A 10 -13.39 -6.46 3.72
C LEU A 10 -13.63 -7.93 3.43
N ARG A 11 -14.36 -8.17 2.34
CA ARG A 11 -14.63 -9.52 1.84
C ARG A 11 -14.01 -9.72 0.48
N VAL A 12 -13.29 -10.83 0.30
CA VAL A 12 -12.72 -11.22 -1.00
C VAL A 12 -13.80 -11.24 -2.08
N GLY A 13 -13.50 -10.62 -3.22
CA GLY A 13 -14.42 -10.44 -4.35
C GLY A 13 -15.25 -9.15 -4.30
N ALA A 14 -15.35 -8.48 -3.14
CA ALA A 14 -16.08 -7.22 -3.03
C ALA A 14 -15.31 -6.06 -3.70
N VAL A 15 -16.06 -5.05 -4.16
CA VAL A 15 -15.50 -3.77 -4.59
C VAL A 15 -15.77 -2.73 -3.51
N VAL A 16 -14.70 -2.14 -2.97
CA VAL A 16 -14.76 -1.20 -1.85
C VAL A 16 -14.12 0.14 -2.22
N GLY A 17 -14.63 1.21 -1.63
CA GLY A 17 -14.03 2.54 -1.69
C GLY A 17 -12.89 2.68 -0.70
N MET A 18 -11.71 3.14 -1.14
CA MET A 18 -10.55 3.36 -0.28
C MET A 18 -9.79 4.63 -0.61
N ARG A 19 -9.12 5.19 0.42
CA ARG A 19 -8.21 6.34 0.35
C ARG A 19 -6.80 6.01 0.88
N GLY A 20 -5.93 7.01 0.89
CA GLY A 20 -4.59 6.96 1.47
C GLY A 20 -3.56 6.37 0.52
N ASN A 21 -2.45 5.87 1.09
CA ASN A 21 -1.30 5.42 0.30
C ASN A 21 -1.60 4.12 -0.46
N ILE A 22 -1.10 4.10 -1.69
CA ILE A 22 -1.11 2.99 -2.64
C ILE A 22 0.31 2.75 -3.16
N THR A 23 0.55 1.56 -3.67
CA THR A 23 1.79 1.18 -4.35
C THR A 23 1.47 0.31 -5.57
N THR A 24 2.45 -0.43 -6.10
CA THR A 24 2.25 -1.40 -7.18
C THR A 24 2.56 -2.83 -6.71
N LEU A 25 2.07 -3.82 -7.44
CA LEU A 25 2.36 -5.24 -7.17
C LEU A 25 3.86 -5.60 -7.21
N VAL A 26 4.71 -4.74 -7.77
CA VAL A 26 6.18 -4.92 -7.72
C VAL A 26 6.67 -5.02 -6.27
N GLY A 27 6.12 -4.22 -5.36
CA GLY A 27 6.51 -4.20 -3.94
C GLY A 27 5.72 -5.16 -3.04
N ILE A 28 4.79 -5.94 -3.57
CA ILE A 28 3.90 -6.82 -2.78
C ILE A 28 4.27 -8.28 -3.04
N ARG A 29 4.62 -9.01 -1.98
CA ARG A 29 5.18 -10.38 -2.04
C ARG A 29 4.56 -11.28 -0.95
N PRO A 30 3.31 -11.73 -1.12
CA PRO A 30 2.63 -12.51 -0.08
C PRO A 30 3.39 -13.79 0.27
N GLY A 31 3.41 -14.16 1.56
CA GLY A 31 4.20 -15.26 2.10
C GLY A 31 5.62 -14.87 2.51
N PHE A 32 5.96 -13.58 2.39
CA PHE A 32 7.19 -12.97 2.91
C PHE A 32 6.84 -11.78 3.81
N GLU A 33 5.95 -11.99 4.77
CA GLU A 33 5.33 -10.93 5.59
C GLU A 33 6.37 -10.03 6.24
N ARG A 34 7.40 -10.61 6.86
CA ARG A 34 8.47 -9.85 7.53
C ARG A 34 9.26 -8.95 6.58
N ASP A 35 9.54 -9.44 5.37
CA ASP A 35 10.24 -8.65 4.36
C ASP A 35 9.33 -7.58 3.78
N MET A 36 8.04 -7.90 3.57
CA MET A 36 7.04 -6.91 3.16
C MET A 36 6.87 -5.81 4.20
N GLU A 37 6.85 -6.12 5.49
CA GLU A 37 6.78 -5.12 6.56
C GLU A 37 7.95 -4.14 6.50
N LYS A 38 9.18 -4.66 6.35
CA LYS A 38 10.40 -3.85 6.18
C LYS A 38 10.38 -3.04 4.90
N ASP A 39 9.88 -3.60 3.80
CA ASP A 39 9.83 -2.88 2.53
C ASP A 39 8.77 -1.78 2.54
N LEU A 40 7.60 -2.06 3.12
CA LEU A 40 6.43 -1.19 3.11
C LEU A 40 6.38 -0.19 4.27
N GLY A 41 7.21 -0.37 5.29
CA GLY A 41 7.22 0.46 6.48
C GLY A 41 6.04 0.16 7.40
N PHE A 42 5.83 -1.12 7.71
CA PHE A 42 4.89 -1.56 8.76
C PHE A 42 5.66 -2.05 9.98
N HIS A 43 5.05 -1.91 11.16
CA HIS A 43 5.50 -2.57 12.38
C HIS A 43 5.74 -4.08 12.17
N GLU A 44 6.78 -4.62 12.78
CA GLU A 44 7.14 -6.04 12.69
C GLU A 44 6.01 -6.92 13.25
N GLY A 45 5.64 -7.95 12.51
CA GLY A 45 4.57 -8.87 12.87
C GLY A 45 3.16 -8.37 12.58
N ARG A 46 2.96 -7.14 12.09
CA ARG A 46 1.63 -6.61 11.78
C ARG A 46 0.93 -7.37 10.65
N LEU A 47 1.65 -7.74 9.59
CA LEU A 47 1.13 -8.51 8.47
C LEU A 47 1.03 -10.01 8.80
N SER A 48 1.79 -10.52 9.76
CA SER A 48 1.68 -11.92 10.19
C SER A 48 0.34 -12.22 10.89
N GLN A 49 -0.36 -11.19 11.38
CA GLN A 49 -1.73 -11.29 11.89
C GLN A 49 -2.80 -11.36 10.79
N GLY A 50 -2.38 -11.24 9.52
CA GLY A 50 -3.27 -11.26 8.37
C GLY A 50 -3.50 -9.87 7.75
N TYR A 51 -3.86 -9.87 6.48
CA TYR A 51 -4.04 -8.66 5.69
C TYR A 51 -4.84 -8.93 4.42
N PHE A 52 -5.35 -7.85 3.83
CA PHE A 52 -5.99 -7.84 2.54
C PHE A 52 -5.11 -7.17 1.49
N ILE A 53 -5.17 -7.66 0.26
CA ILE A 53 -4.58 -7.04 -0.92
C ILE A 53 -5.72 -6.54 -1.79
N LEU A 54 -5.77 -5.22 -1.93
CA LEU A 54 -6.78 -4.51 -2.70
C LEU A 54 -6.16 -4.07 -4.02
N LEU A 55 -6.86 -4.29 -5.13
CA LEU A 55 -6.40 -3.98 -6.47
C LEU A 55 -7.27 -2.88 -7.10
N LEU A 56 -6.64 -1.83 -7.61
CA LEU A 56 -7.37 -0.71 -8.20
C LEU A 56 -8.05 -1.17 -9.51
N ARG A 57 -9.32 -0.79 -9.68
CA ARG A 57 -10.17 -1.21 -10.82
C ARG A 57 -10.31 -0.17 -11.93
N GLN A 58 -9.62 0.95 -11.80
CA GLN A 58 -9.79 2.12 -12.67
C GLN A 58 -8.44 2.82 -12.87
N PHE A 59 -8.24 3.44 -14.03
CA PHE A 59 -7.05 4.24 -14.28
C PHE A 59 -7.05 5.48 -13.39
N LEU A 60 -5.86 5.92 -12.99
CA LEU A 60 -5.68 7.20 -12.31
C LEU A 60 -5.33 8.28 -13.33
N GLY A 61 -5.99 9.42 -13.20
CA GLY A 61 -5.53 10.68 -13.80
C GLY A 61 -4.53 11.39 -12.87
N LEU A 62 -3.95 12.47 -13.39
CA LEU A 62 -3.02 13.30 -12.62
C LEU A 62 -3.70 13.82 -11.33
N ASP A 63 -4.95 14.24 -11.35
CA ASP A 63 -5.62 14.81 -10.17
C ASP A 63 -6.07 13.78 -9.12
N ASP A 64 -5.74 12.52 -9.32
CA ASP A 64 -6.23 11.44 -8.48
C ASP A 64 -5.28 11.08 -7.34
N PHE A 65 -4.02 11.53 -7.43
CA PHE A 65 -3.00 11.24 -6.43
C PHE A 65 -2.00 12.40 -6.23
N LYS A 66 -1.32 12.37 -5.09
CA LYS A 66 -0.12 13.16 -4.79
C LYS A 66 1.11 12.25 -4.75
N LEU A 67 2.26 12.84 -5.04
CA LEU A 67 3.55 12.18 -4.84
C LEU A 67 3.76 11.97 -3.34
N ALA A 68 3.94 10.72 -2.92
CA ALA A 68 4.38 10.35 -1.58
C ALA A 68 5.81 9.78 -1.58
N GLY A 69 6.44 9.67 -2.75
CA GLY A 69 7.82 9.25 -2.91
C GLY A 69 7.97 7.75 -2.74
N TYR A 70 8.70 7.35 -1.71
CA TYR A 70 8.99 5.96 -1.40
C TYR A 70 8.61 5.65 0.05
N THR A 71 8.47 4.37 0.40
CA THR A 71 8.14 3.91 1.76
C THR A 71 9.08 4.39 2.87
N TYR A 72 10.27 4.86 2.51
CA TYR A 72 11.16 5.57 3.43
C TYR A 72 10.51 6.86 4.00
N PHE A 73 9.70 7.55 3.18
CA PHE A 73 8.93 8.73 3.55
C PHE A 73 7.54 8.32 4.04
N SER A 74 7.46 7.77 5.25
CA SER A 74 6.19 7.32 5.81
C SER A 74 5.13 8.43 5.78
N GLY A 75 3.97 8.11 5.20
CA GLY A 75 2.89 9.07 4.99
C GLY A 75 3.18 10.18 3.99
N GLY A 76 4.18 10.00 3.11
CA GLY A 76 4.61 11.00 2.13
C GLY A 76 5.44 12.15 2.70
N ARG A 77 5.85 12.05 3.97
CA ARG A 77 6.58 13.10 4.70
C ARG A 77 8.07 12.82 4.74
N LEU A 78 8.86 13.88 4.64
CA LEU A 78 10.31 13.82 4.59
C LEU A 78 10.91 13.38 5.93
N GLY A 79 12.04 12.69 5.85
CA GLY A 79 12.72 12.11 7.00
C GLY A 79 12.00 10.90 7.60
N PRO A 80 12.58 10.31 8.65
CA PRO A 80 11.91 9.23 9.39
C PRO A 80 10.64 9.76 10.08
N PRO A 81 9.65 8.87 10.37
CA PRO A 81 8.54 9.22 11.22
C PRO A 81 9.02 9.65 12.61
N ALA A 82 8.27 10.55 13.24
CA ALA A 82 8.62 11.07 14.57
C ALA A 82 8.07 10.17 15.69
N ASP A 83 8.61 10.36 16.90
CA ASP A 83 8.17 9.62 18.10
C ASP A 83 6.85 10.13 18.69
N SER A 84 6.26 11.20 18.13
CA SER A 84 4.94 11.70 18.54
C SER A 84 4.09 12.04 17.33
N ALA A 85 2.77 11.83 17.46
CA ALA A 85 1.82 12.15 16.40
C ALA A 85 1.82 13.64 16.02
N ASP A 86 2.04 14.53 16.99
CA ASP A 86 2.09 15.98 16.77
C ASP A 86 3.31 16.37 15.93
N ALA A 87 4.49 15.90 16.32
CA ALA A 87 5.71 16.15 15.56
C ALA A 87 5.64 15.50 14.17
N ASP A 88 5.08 14.29 14.06
CA ASP A 88 4.95 13.58 12.79
C ASP A 88 4.04 14.33 11.81
N ARG A 89 2.93 14.90 12.30
CA ARG A 89 2.01 15.71 11.49
C ARG A 89 2.65 16.97 10.91
N LEU A 90 3.63 17.55 11.62
CA LEU A 90 4.32 18.78 11.21
C LEU A 90 5.46 18.53 10.20
N ARG A 91 5.85 17.27 9.94
CA ARG A 91 6.90 16.99 8.95
C ARG A 91 6.46 17.41 7.55
N GLU A 92 7.38 18.06 6.83
CA GLU A 92 7.16 18.54 5.45
C GLU A 92 6.78 17.39 4.51
N HIS A 93 5.75 17.59 3.68
CA HIS A 93 5.34 16.60 2.70
C HIS A 93 6.23 16.69 1.44
N LEU A 94 6.60 15.54 0.86
CA LEU A 94 7.42 15.50 -0.36
C LEU A 94 6.78 16.28 -1.51
N TYR A 95 5.46 16.16 -1.66
CA TYR A 95 4.70 16.93 -2.64
C TYR A 95 4.95 18.44 -2.53
N ASP A 96 4.92 18.97 -1.30
CA ASP A 96 5.08 20.41 -1.05
C ASP A 96 6.52 20.86 -1.35
N LYS A 97 7.50 20.02 -0.99
CA LYS A 97 8.91 20.27 -1.35
C LYS A 97 9.15 20.29 -2.86
N VAL A 98 8.56 19.34 -3.60
CA VAL A 98 8.67 19.29 -5.06
C VAL A 98 7.99 20.51 -5.68
N LEU A 99 6.83 20.90 -5.16
CA LEU A 99 6.12 22.10 -5.59
C LEU A 99 6.96 23.37 -5.37
N GLN A 100 7.59 23.51 -4.20
CA GLN A 100 8.47 24.63 -3.89
C GLN A 100 9.70 24.68 -4.80
N ALA A 101 10.32 23.53 -5.07
CA ALA A 101 11.56 23.45 -5.83
C ALA A 101 11.38 23.54 -7.35
N HIS A 102 10.26 23.04 -7.89
CA HIS A 102 10.07 22.87 -9.34
C HIS A 102 8.76 23.46 -9.87
N GLY A 103 7.93 24.07 -9.02
CA GLY A 103 6.63 24.59 -9.41
C GLY A 103 5.65 23.51 -9.86
N LEU A 104 4.51 23.95 -10.39
CA LEU A 104 3.42 23.06 -10.83
C LEU A 104 3.82 22.18 -12.00
N ASP A 105 4.62 22.70 -12.94
CA ASP A 105 5.08 21.94 -14.11
C ASP A 105 6.00 20.80 -13.70
N GLY A 106 6.89 21.02 -12.72
CA GLY A 106 7.72 19.96 -12.16
C GLY A 106 6.88 18.88 -11.50
N VAL A 107 5.92 19.26 -10.65
CA VAL A 107 4.97 18.32 -10.03
C VAL A 107 4.24 17.49 -11.09
N ARG A 108 3.76 18.14 -12.16
CA ARG A 108 3.08 17.47 -13.27
C ARG A 108 4.02 16.46 -13.96
N ALA A 109 5.24 16.86 -14.29
CA ALA A 109 6.22 16.00 -14.94
C ALA A 109 6.55 14.75 -14.09
N PHE A 110 6.72 14.90 -12.77
CA PHE A 110 6.95 13.77 -11.86
C PHE A 110 5.73 12.84 -11.79
N LYS A 111 4.51 13.40 -11.76
CA LYS A 111 3.28 12.61 -11.76
C LYS A 111 3.05 11.88 -13.08
N ASP A 112 3.38 12.50 -14.21
CA ASP A 112 3.35 11.86 -15.53
C ASP A 112 4.33 10.68 -15.60
N LEU A 113 5.54 10.85 -15.08
CA LEU A 113 6.51 9.75 -14.98
C LEU A 113 5.99 8.61 -14.09
N ALA A 114 5.39 8.95 -12.95
CA ALA A 114 4.78 7.98 -12.05
C ALA A 114 3.66 7.18 -12.73
N LEU A 115 2.77 7.85 -13.49
CA LEU A 115 1.69 7.19 -14.22
C LEU A 115 2.18 6.16 -15.23
N LYS A 116 3.31 6.39 -15.91
CA LYS A 116 3.96 5.39 -16.80
C LYS A 116 4.41 4.13 -16.06
N GLY A 117 4.61 4.24 -14.75
CA GLY A 117 4.95 3.15 -13.84
C GLY A 117 3.74 2.40 -13.27
N MET A 118 2.52 2.84 -13.56
CA MET A 118 1.28 2.29 -13.00
C MET A 118 0.44 1.60 -14.07
N ALA A 119 -0.32 0.59 -13.66
CA ALA A 119 -1.32 -0.07 -14.49
C ALA A 119 -2.54 -0.49 -13.66
N VAL A 120 -3.61 -0.89 -14.34
CA VAL A 120 -4.79 -1.53 -13.72
C VAL A 120 -4.74 -3.06 -13.79
N THR A 121 -3.77 -3.62 -14.53
CA THR A 121 -3.46 -5.05 -14.65
C THR A 121 -1.94 -5.25 -14.76
N GLY A 122 -1.47 -6.50 -14.70
CA GLY A 122 -0.07 -6.87 -14.82
C GLY A 122 0.79 -6.54 -13.59
N ARG A 123 2.12 -6.74 -13.73
CA ARG A 123 3.09 -6.56 -12.63
C ARG A 123 3.12 -5.17 -12.01
N LYS A 124 2.76 -4.13 -12.77
CA LYS A 124 2.72 -2.72 -12.34
C LYS A 124 1.34 -2.30 -11.82
N ARG A 125 0.45 -3.26 -11.62
CA ARG A 125 -0.90 -2.99 -11.14
C ARG A 125 -0.88 -2.25 -9.81
N ILE A 126 -1.69 -1.20 -9.72
CA ILE A 126 -1.86 -0.44 -8.49
C ILE A 126 -2.56 -1.30 -7.44
N ALA A 127 -1.99 -1.31 -6.24
CA ALA A 127 -2.46 -2.11 -5.13
C ALA A 127 -2.33 -1.38 -3.79
N LYS A 128 -3.11 -1.85 -2.82
CA LYS A 128 -3.09 -1.39 -1.42
C LYS A 128 -3.08 -2.60 -0.50
N ILE A 129 -2.22 -2.57 0.51
CA ILE A 129 -2.23 -3.55 1.60
C ILE A 129 -3.02 -2.96 2.76
N VAL A 130 -3.95 -3.75 3.31
CA VAL A 130 -4.74 -3.39 4.49
C VAL A 130 -4.56 -4.47 5.54
N PRO A 131 -3.73 -4.25 6.58
CA PRO A 131 -3.61 -5.19 7.69
C PRO A 131 -4.95 -5.37 8.41
N VAL A 132 -5.21 -6.57 8.95
CA VAL A 132 -6.40 -6.78 9.81
C VAL A 132 -6.25 -6.04 11.14
N THR A 133 -5.02 -5.90 11.63
CA THR A 133 -4.70 -5.13 12.83
C THR A 133 -4.82 -3.64 12.55
N ARG A 134 -5.71 -3.00 13.32
CA ARG A 134 -5.97 -1.56 13.24
C ARG A 134 -4.76 -0.73 13.67
N HIS A 135 -4.90 0.57 13.52
CA HIS A 135 -3.98 1.51 14.14
C HIS A 135 -4.04 1.30 15.67
N ASP A 136 -2.88 1.22 16.31
CA ASP A 136 -2.68 1.15 17.75
C ASP A 136 -2.22 2.52 18.22
N ASP A 137 -3.08 3.21 18.97
CA ASP A 137 -2.81 4.54 19.53
C ASP A 137 -1.74 4.51 20.64
N GLY A 138 -1.38 3.33 21.15
CA GLY A 138 -0.31 3.13 22.12
C GLY A 138 1.09 3.09 21.50
N LEU A 139 1.19 2.97 20.18
CA LEU A 139 2.47 2.99 19.46
C LEU A 139 2.76 4.38 18.91
N THR A 140 4.03 4.78 18.94
CA THR A 140 4.48 6.00 18.26
C THR A 140 4.39 5.83 16.73
N PRO A 141 4.32 6.94 15.96
CA PRO A 141 4.35 6.85 14.50
C PRO A 141 5.59 6.11 13.96
N ALA A 142 6.74 6.29 14.60
CA ALA A 142 7.99 5.62 14.25
C ALA A 142 7.94 4.10 14.48
N GLU A 143 7.32 3.65 15.57
CA GLU A 143 7.16 2.21 15.85
C GLU A 143 6.12 1.57 14.94
N GLN A 144 5.05 2.28 14.65
CA GLN A 144 3.92 1.73 13.93
C GLN A 144 4.12 1.68 12.42
N TYR A 145 4.80 2.69 11.89
CA TYR A 145 5.14 2.82 10.47
C TYR A 145 6.59 3.25 10.29
N PRO A 146 7.56 2.39 10.67
CA PRO A 146 8.98 2.70 10.53
C PRO A 146 9.37 2.96 9.07
N PRO A 147 10.52 3.61 8.81
CA PRO A 147 10.99 3.84 7.45
C PRO A 147 11.10 2.53 6.65
N GLY A 148 10.44 2.47 5.49
CA GLY A 148 10.53 1.32 4.59
C GLY A 148 11.77 1.35 3.68
N ARG A 149 11.94 0.30 2.87
CA ARG A 149 13.13 0.08 2.02
C ARG A 149 13.02 0.59 0.57
N GLY A 150 12.21 1.61 0.34
CA GLY A 150 12.23 2.31 -0.95
C GLY A 150 11.22 1.81 -1.98
N VAL A 151 10.06 1.29 -1.57
CA VAL A 151 8.99 0.96 -2.52
C VAL A 151 8.24 2.25 -2.89
N PRO A 152 8.00 2.55 -4.18
CA PRO A 152 7.24 3.74 -4.57
C PRO A 152 5.85 3.80 -3.94
N GLN A 153 5.45 4.98 -3.49
CA GLN A 153 4.14 5.24 -2.89
C GLN A 153 3.50 6.52 -3.43
N PHE A 154 2.17 6.49 -3.47
CA PHE A 154 1.34 7.59 -3.93
C PHE A 154 0.16 7.74 -3.01
N GLU A 155 -0.20 8.97 -2.67
CA GLU A 155 -1.34 9.24 -1.79
C GLU A 155 -2.58 9.55 -2.64
N LEU A 156 -3.66 8.79 -2.47
CA LEU A 156 -4.93 9.10 -3.14
C LEU A 156 -5.58 10.36 -2.56
N VAL A 157 -5.90 11.32 -3.43
CA VAL A 157 -6.55 12.59 -3.00
C VAL A 157 -8.01 12.38 -2.65
N ARG A 158 -8.67 11.42 -3.31
CA ARG A 158 -10.08 11.07 -3.14
C ARG A 158 -10.26 9.56 -3.15
N GLU A 159 -11.42 9.10 -2.72
CA GLU A 159 -11.73 7.68 -2.70
C GLU A 159 -11.67 7.06 -4.10
N ARG A 160 -11.17 5.82 -4.14
CA ARG A 160 -11.11 5.01 -5.36
C ARG A 160 -11.63 3.60 -5.11
N LYS A 161 -12.16 3.00 -6.17
CA LYS A 161 -12.73 1.66 -6.14
C LYS A 161 -11.64 0.60 -6.28
N PHE A 162 -11.56 -0.29 -5.31
CA PHE A 162 -10.65 -1.42 -5.28
C PHE A 162 -11.42 -2.73 -5.22
N LEU A 163 -10.95 -3.74 -5.94
CA LEU A 163 -11.31 -5.13 -5.71
C LEU A 163 -10.54 -5.64 -4.48
N VAL A 164 -11.22 -6.20 -3.49
CA VAL A 164 -10.58 -7.00 -2.44
C VAL A 164 -10.21 -8.34 -3.07
N ALA A 165 -8.99 -8.43 -3.57
CA ALA A 165 -8.58 -9.56 -4.42
C ALA A 165 -8.09 -10.74 -3.60
N VAL A 166 -7.37 -10.46 -2.50
CA VAL A 166 -6.75 -11.49 -1.66
C VAL A 166 -6.97 -11.16 -0.19
N GLU A 167 -7.32 -12.18 0.59
CA GLU A 167 -7.17 -12.21 2.04
C GLU A 167 -6.03 -13.18 2.37
N VAL A 168 -5.07 -12.77 3.18
CA VAL A 168 -4.03 -13.64 3.75
C VAL A 168 -4.30 -13.76 5.24
N THR A 169 -4.50 -14.99 5.71
CA THR A 169 -4.79 -15.27 7.13
C THR A 169 -3.51 -15.44 7.95
N PRO A 170 -3.57 -15.39 9.30
CA PRO A 170 -2.40 -15.66 10.16
C PRO A 170 -1.72 -17.00 9.90
N ALA A 171 -2.48 -18.00 9.44
CA ALA A 171 -1.95 -19.32 9.11
C ALA A 171 -1.01 -19.29 7.88
N GLY A 172 -0.98 -18.20 7.10
CA GLY A 172 -0.24 -18.09 5.84
C GLY A 172 -1.04 -18.60 4.63
N ARG A 173 -2.36 -18.65 4.76
CA ARG A 173 -3.27 -19.10 3.71
C ARG A 173 -3.84 -17.89 2.97
N ALA A 174 -3.66 -17.86 1.66
CA ALA A 174 -4.19 -16.82 0.80
C ALA A 174 -5.46 -17.29 0.09
N ARG A 175 -6.53 -16.53 0.28
CA ARG A 175 -7.85 -16.74 -0.30
C ARG A 175 -8.12 -15.73 -1.39
N THR A 176 -8.62 -16.22 -2.52
CA THR A 176 -9.12 -15.43 -3.65
C THR A 176 -10.57 -15.87 -3.93
N PRO A 177 -11.32 -15.19 -4.80
CA PRO A 177 -12.65 -15.65 -5.20
C PRO A 177 -12.63 -17.01 -5.92
N ALA A 178 -11.50 -17.37 -6.55
CA ALA A 178 -11.40 -18.53 -7.43
C ALA A 178 -10.71 -19.73 -6.76
N PHE A 179 -9.84 -19.49 -5.79
CA PHE A 179 -9.05 -20.54 -5.15
C PHE A 179 -8.42 -20.08 -3.84
N GLU A 180 -7.91 -21.06 -3.10
CA GLU A 180 -7.10 -20.87 -1.91
C GLU A 180 -5.73 -21.54 -2.10
N VAL A 181 -4.66 -20.93 -1.57
CA VAL A 181 -3.31 -21.49 -1.53
C VAL A 181 -2.71 -21.35 -0.14
N ASP A 182 -1.97 -22.36 0.29
CA ASP A 182 -1.12 -22.28 1.48
C ASP A 182 0.27 -21.79 1.07
N LEU A 183 0.62 -20.56 1.44
CA LEU A 183 1.86 -19.91 1.01
C LEU A 183 3.11 -20.50 1.70
N LYS A 184 2.93 -21.20 2.81
CA LYS A 184 4.00 -21.87 3.55
C LYS A 184 4.22 -23.28 3.00
N ALA A 185 3.15 -24.05 2.81
CA ALA A 185 3.23 -25.44 2.37
C ALA A 185 3.48 -25.58 0.84
N GLN A 186 2.80 -24.78 0.01
CA GLN A 186 2.91 -24.88 -1.45
C GLN A 186 4.10 -24.08 -2.03
N GLY A 187 4.79 -23.33 -1.17
CA GLY A 187 6.02 -22.62 -1.51
C GLY A 187 5.89 -21.76 -2.78
N TYR A 188 6.84 -21.95 -3.71
CA TYR A 188 6.93 -21.16 -4.94
C TYR A 188 5.70 -21.31 -5.85
N GLY A 189 5.16 -22.53 -5.99
CA GLY A 189 4.03 -22.80 -6.89
C GLY A 189 2.76 -22.05 -6.46
N GLY A 190 2.44 -22.09 -5.16
CA GLY A 190 1.31 -21.34 -4.61
C GLY A 190 1.46 -19.83 -4.79
N ARG A 191 2.66 -19.30 -4.52
CA ARG A 191 2.97 -17.87 -4.70
C ARG A 191 2.90 -17.44 -6.17
N LYS A 192 3.40 -18.25 -7.10
CA LYS A 192 3.32 -17.99 -8.55
C LYS A 192 1.86 -17.91 -9.01
N ARG A 193 1.04 -18.89 -8.64
CA ARG A 193 -0.39 -18.90 -8.97
C ARG A 193 -1.14 -17.69 -8.40
N LEU A 194 -0.87 -17.33 -7.14
CA LEU A 194 -1.44 -16.13 -6.53
C LEU A 194 -1.01 -14.85 -7.26
N ARG A 195 0.26 -14.78 -7.67
CA ARG A 195 0.81 -13.66 -8.43
C ARG A 195 0.10 -13.48 -9.77
N GLU A 196 -0.03 -14.56 -10.54
CA GLU A 196 -0.74 -14.54 -11.84
C GLU A 196 -2.19 -14.07 -11.68
N TYR A 197 -2.88 -14.53 -10.62
CA TYR A 197 -4.23 -14.05 -10.30
C TYR A 197 -4.26 -12.54 -10.04
N MET A 198 -3.40 -12.01 -9.16
CA MET A 198 -3.40 -10.57 -8.84
C MET A 198 -3.06 -9.70 -10.05
N GLU A 199 -2.19 -10.18 -10.93
CA GLU A 199 -1.85 -9.49 -12.16
C GLU A 199 -3.02 -9.48 -13.17
N GLY A 200 -3.86 -10.52 -13.20
CA GLY A 200 -4.98 -10.66 -14.14
C GLY A 200 -6.37 -10.19 -13.69
N ALA A 201 -6.63 -10.05 -12.38
CA ALA A 201 -7.98 -9.81 -11.81
C ALA A 201 -8.66 -8.47 -12.16
#